data_AF-F5Y8W6-F1
#
_entry.id   AF-F5Y8W6-F1
#
_cell.length_a   1.000
_cell.length_b   1.000
_cell.length_c   1.000
_cell.angle_alpha   90.00
_cell.angle_beta   90.00
_cell.angle_gamma   90.00
#
_symmetry.space_group_name_H-M   'P 1'
#
loop_
_entity.id
_entity.type
_entity.pdbx_description
1 polymer ?
#
loop_
_entity_poly.entity_id
_entity_poly.type
_entity_poly.pdbx_seq_one_letter_code
_entity_poly.pdbx_strand_id
1 'polypeptide(L)'
;MSLFCLLWMPLFYLFWRTIAKENASSGGVWALLLGSIVALVQFFLGNLVKVGGFGLSRWVSACIDIITLPAILPLLVYLALILTKALSGPVDFANFALLWLIPGAAIRAVSWSAGNDPTLLVLAPLLWTAIAVGVSFFINLFLRFFRWYVIAPCGLFILALPFTAATSWWAFSSQIFSYGMLFLFISFIPLIVSMVLSLVDLRR
;
A
#
# COMPACT_ATOMS: atom_id res chain seq x y z
N MET A 1 -9.18 10.68 -14.98
CA MET A 1 -7.88 10.59 -15.70
C MET A 1 -7.00 11.80 -15.39
N SER A 2 -7.36 13.02 -15.80
CA SER A 2 -6.58 14.24 -15.51
C SER A 2 -6.34 14.50 -14.01
N LEU A 3 -7.36 14.39 -13.15
CA LEU A 3 -7.22 14.51 -11.69
C LEU A 3 -6.31 13.46 -11.07
N PHE A 4 -6.36 12.21 -11.57
CA PHE A 4 -5.47 11.13 -11.12
C PHE A 4 -4.02 11.47 -11.48
N CYS A 5 -3.75 11.88 -12.73
CA CYS A 5 -2.41 12.30 -13.15
C CYS A 5 -1.91 13.55 -12.41
N LEU A 6 -2.79 14.52 -12.12
CA LEU A 6 -2.44 15.74 -11.37
C LEU A 6 -2.15 15.47 -9.89
N LEU A 7 -2.89 14.57 -9.23
CA LEU A 7 -2.63 14.15 -7.84
C LEU A 7 -1.39 13.23 -7.75
N TRP A 8 -1.13 12.44 -8.79
CA TRP A 8 0.02 11.56 -8.85
C TRP A 8 1.32 12.27 -9.26
N MET A 9 1.28 13.41 -9.97
CA MET A 9 2.48 14.15 -10.36
C MET A 9 3.37 14.59 -9.17
N PRO A 10 2.82 15.19 -8.09
CA PRO A 10 3.59 15.51 -6.89
C PRO A 10 4.14 14.26 -6.18
N LEU A 11 3.34 13.18 -6.15
CA LEU A 11 3.76 11.89 -5.60
C LEU A 11 4.91 11.30 -6.43
N PHE A 12 4.81 11.29 -7.76
CA PHE A 12 5.86 10.89 -8.70
C PHE A 12 7.13 11.73 -8.54
N TYR A 13 6.99 13.03 -8.34
CA TYR A 13 8.12 13.93 -8.12
C TYR A 13 8.81 13.65 -6.78
N LEU A 14 8.05 13.39 -5.72
CA LEU A 14 8.58 12.92 -4.45
C LEU A 14 9.28 11.55 -4.62
N PHE A 15 8.67 10.61 -5.35
CA PHE A 15 9.22 9.26 -5.62
C PHE A 15 10.52 9.31 -6.44
N TRP A 16 10.56 10.11 -7.50
CA TRP A 16 11.76 10.29 -8.32
C TRP A 16 12.91 10.86 -7.52
N ARG A 17 12.64 11.80 -6.61
CA ARG A 17 13.66 12.41 -5.77
C ARG A 17 14.24 11.44 -4.73
N THR A 18 13.45 10.48 -4.26
CA THR A 18 13.92 9.40 -3.37
C THR A 18 14.75 8.37 -4.13
N ILE A 19 14.37 8.03 -5.37
CA ILE A 19 15.10 7.09 -6.24
C ILE A 19 16.41 7.68 -6.77
N ALA A 20 16.42 8.97 -7.10
CA ALA A 20 17.58 9.64 -7.70
C ALA A 20 18.67 10.01 -6.68
N LYS A 21 18.37 9.99 -5.37
CA LYS A 21 19.33 10.35 -4.31
C LYS A 21 20.20 9.18 -3.84
N GLU A 22 19.81 7.94 -4.09
CA GLU A 22 20.63 6.76 -3.82
C GLU A 22 20.97 6.12 -5.16
N ASN A 23 22.27 5.82 -5.40
CA ASN A 23 22.73 5.06 -6.57
C ASN A 23 21.74 3.93 -6.87
N ALA A 24 21.00 4.03 -7.99
CA ALA A 24 19.79 3.26 -8.30
C ALA A 24 19.86 1.84 -7.73
N SER A 25 19.25 1.65 -6.55
CA SER A 25 19.29 0.36 -5.88
C SER A 25 18.52 -0.63 -6.76
N SER A 26 19.10 -1.80 -7.01
CA SER A 26 18.50 -2.83 -7.87
C SER A 26 17.04 -3.13 -7.48
N GLY A 27 16.70 -2.95 -6.19
CA GLY A 27 15.35 -3.11 -5.66
C GLY A 27 14.29 -2.20 -6.29
N GLY A 28 14.61 -0.95 -6.63
CA GLY A 28 13.64 -0.05 -7.27
C GLY A 28 13.26 -0.48 -8.68
N VAL A 29 14.25 -0.95 -9.44
CA VAL A 29 14.04 -1.51 -10.79
C VAL A 29 13.22 -2.80 -10.71
N TRP A 30 13.54 -3.70 -9.78
CA TRP A 30 12.77 -4.93 -9.55
C TRP A 30 11.32 -4.66 -9.13
N ALA A 31 11.09 -3.65 -8.27
CA ALA A 31 9.75 -3.26 -7.84
C ALA A 31 8.88 -2.83 -9.03
N LEU A 32 9.42 -1.99 -9.92
CA LEU A 32 8.70 -1.51 -11.10
C LEU A 32 8.46 -2.62 -12.12
N LEU A 33 9.46 -3.47 -12.40
CA LEU A 33 9.35 -4.58 -13.36
C LEU A 33 8.30 -5.59 -12.91
N LEU A 34 8.42 -6.09 -11.68
CA LEU A 34 7.52 -7.11 -11.15
C LEU A 34 6.12 -6.54 -10.87
N GLY A 35 6.03 -5.29 -10.41
CA GLY A 35 4.76 -4.57 -10.28
C GLY A 35 4.04 -4.44 -11.63
N SER A 36 4.78 -4.16 -12.71
CA SER A 36 4.22 -4.08 -14.07
C SER A 36 3.74 -5.44 -14.58
N ILE A 37 4.49 -6.51 -14.34
CA ILE A 37 4.09 -7.88 -14.70
C ILE A 37 2.80 -8.27 -13.97
N VAL A 38 2.72 -8.04 -12.67
CA VAL A 38 1.52 -8.39 -11.88
C VAL A 38 0.33 -7.53 -12.29
N ALA A 39 0.53 -6.25 -12.59
CA ALA A 39 -0.53 -5.39 -13.07
C ALA A 39 -1.08 -5.89 -14.42
N LEU A 40 -0.20 -6.32 -15.34
CA LEU A 40 -0.58 -6.89 -16.63
C LEU A 40 -1.33 -8.22 -16.46
N VAL A 41 -0.88 -9.10 -15.57
CA VAL A 41 -1.59 -10.35 -15.26
C VAL A 41 -2.98 -10.08 -14.67
N GLN A 42 -3.10 -9.11 -13.76
CA GLN A 42 -4.40 -8.70 -13.21
C GLN A 42 -5.32 -8.11 -14.28
N PHE A 43 -4.79 -7.38 -15.26
CA PHE A 43 -5.58 -6.85 -16.37
C PHE A 43 -6.26 -7.97 -17.17
N PHE A 44 -5.54 -9.07 -17.42
CA PHE A 44 -6.09 -10.22 -18.15
C PHE A 44 -7.01 -11.11 -17.31
N LEU A 45 -6.73 -11.28 -16.02
CA LEU A 45 -7.53 -12.12 -15.12
C LEU A 45 -8.83 -11.44 -14.65
N GLY A 46 -8.86 -10.10 -14.62
CA GLY A 46 -9.98 -9.34 -14.08
C GLY A 46 -10.05 -9.40 -12.55
N ASN A 47 -11.22 -9.11 -11.98
CA ASN A 47 -11.46 -9.20 -10.54
C ASN A 47 -11.60 -10.67 -10.11
N LEU A 48 -10.81 -11.12 -9.12
CA LEU A 48 -10.84 -12.50 -8.62
C LEU A 48 -12.16 -12.79 -7.89
N VAL A 49 -12.69 -11.79 -7.18
CA VAL A 49 -13.98 -11.79 -6.51
C VAL A 49 -14.87 -10.75 -7.18
N LYS A 50 -15.98 -11.20 -7.77
CA LYS A 50 -17.02 -10.28 -8.25
C LYS A 50 -17.47 -9.41 -7.08
N VAL A 51 -17.43 -8.09 -7.26
CA VAL A 51 -17.94 -7.13 -6.28
C VAL A 51 -19.43 -7.43 -6.10
N GLY A 52 -19.77 -8.11 -5.01
CA GLY A 52 -21.15 -8.47 -4.73
C GLY A 52 -22.02 -7.22 -4.49
N GLY A 53 -23.32 -7.38 -4.68
CA GLY A 53 -24.28 -6.29 -4.50
C GLY A 53 -24.31 -5.72 -3.08
N PHE A 54 -24.02 -6.53 -2.04
CA PHE A 54 -24.19 -6.13 -0.64
C PHE A 54 -23.30 -6.87 0.37
N GLY A 55 -23.01 -6.20 1.50
CA GLY A 55 -22.55 -6.83 2.74
C GLY A 55 -21.13 -7.40 2.73
N LEU A 56 -20.97 -8.59 3.33
CA LEU A 56 -19.69 -9.28 3.56
C LEU A 56 -18.94 -9.61 2.27
N SER A 57 -19.66 -9.82 1.16
CA SER A 57 -19.06 -10.06 -0.17
C SER A 57 -18.22 -8.87 -0.66
N ARG A 58 -18.67 -7.63 -0.41
CA ARG A 58 -17.89 -6.42 -0.73
C ARG A 58 -16.66 -6.32 0.17
N TRP A 59 -16.80 -6.63 1.46
CA TRP A 59 -15.66 -6.62 2.38
C TRP A 59 -14.59 -7.65 1.98
N VAL A 60 -15.00 -8.85 1.56
CA VAL A 60 -14.09 -9.88 1.05
C VAL A 60 -13.41 -9.42 -0.24
N SER A 61 -14.14 -8.78 -1.16
CA SER A 61 -13.53 -8.18 -2.36
C SER A 61 -12.54 -7.06 -2.02
N ALA A 62 -12.81 -6.27 -0.97
CA ALA A 62 -11.88 -5.26 -0.45
C ALA A 62 -10.57 -5.91 0.04
N CYS A 63 -10.68 -7.02 0.77
CA CYS A 63 -9.55 -7.76 1.28
C CYS A 63 -8.73 -8.44 0.15
N ILE A 64 -9.39 -8.99 -0.87
CA ILE A 64 -8.71 -9.85 -1.85
C ILE A 64 -8.29 -9.09 -3.11
N ASP A 65 -9.08 -8.16 -3.62
CA ASP A 65 -8.83 -7.56 -4.93
C ASP A 65 -8.47 -6.08 -4.89
N ILE A 66 -9.05 -5.33 -3.95
CA ILE A 66 -9.06 -3.87 -4.05
C ILE A 66 -8.01 -3.24 -3.13
N ILE A 67 -7.87 -3.71 -1.88
CA ILE A 67 -7.08 -3.02 -0.85
C ILE A 67 -5.95 -3.86 -0.30
N THR A 68 -6.30 -4.95 0.37
CA THR A 68 -5.34 -5.65 1.24
C THR A 68 -4.33 -6.45 0.44
N LEU A 69 -4.76 -7.33 -0.46
CA LEU A 69 -3.85 -8.14 -1.25
C LEU A 69 -2.91 -7.30 -2.14
N PRO A 70 -3.37 -6.27 -2.90
CA PRO A 70 -2.46 -5.43 -3.68
C PRO A 70 -1.37 -4.77 -2.84
N ALA A 71 -1.68 -4.37 -1.60
CA ALA A 71 -0.73 -3.70 -0.71
C ALA A 71 0.19 -4.67 0.07
N ILE A 72 -0.25 -5.91 0.32
CA ILE A 72 0.58 -6.95 0.99
C ILE A 72 1.45 -7.72 -0.01
N LEU A 73 1.01 -7.91 -1.25
CA LEU A 73 1.75 -8.67 -2.25
C LEU A 73 3.20 -8.18 -2.47
N PRO A 74 3.50 -6.86 -2.47
CA PRO A 74 4.87 -6.38 -2.49
C PRO A 74 5.71 -6.88 -1.31
N LEU A 75 5.13 -7.07 -0.12
CA LEU A 75 5.83 -7.63 1.05
C LEU A 75 6.27 -9.07 0.79
N LEU A 76 5.36 -9.89 0.27
CA LEU A 76 5.67 -11.30 -0.02
C LEU A 76 6.77 -11.41 -1.06
N VAL A 77 6.71 -10.59 -2.11
CA VAL A 77 7.71 -10.58 -3.18
C VAL A 77 9.04 -10.02 -2.67
N TYR A 78 9.01 -8.95 -1.89
CA TYR A 78 10.20 -8.38 -1.24
C TYR A 78 10.92 -9.42 -0.37
N LEU A 79 10.17 -10.14 0.48
CA LEU A 79 10.71 -11.22 1.30
C LEU A 79 11.29 -12.36 0.45
N ALA A 80 10.62 -12.76 -0.63
CA ALA A 80 11.11 -13.79 -1.53
C ALA A 80 12.43 -13.36 -2.22
N LEU A 81 12.54 -12.09 -2.64
CA LEU A 81 13.75 -11.54 -3.24
C LEU A 81 14.92 -11.44 -2.24
N ILE A 82 14.65 -11.16 -0.97
CA ILE A 82 15.64 -11.24 0.11
C ILE A 82 16.13 -12.69 0.30
N LEU A 83 15.19 -13.64 0.42
CA LEU A 83 15.52 -15.05 0.66
C LEU A 83 16.35 -15.66 -0.48
N THR A 84 16.06 -15.26 -1.72
CA THR A 84 16.81 -15.67 -2.92
C THR A 84 18.10 -14.88 -3.13
N LYS A 85 18.42 -13.90 -2.26
CA LYS A 85 19.57 -13.00 -2.37
C LYS A 85 19.65 -12.26 -3.72
N ALA A 86 18.50 -12.03 -4.36
CA ALA A 86 18.42 -11.36 -5.65
C ALA A 86 18.61 -9.84 -5.56
N LEU A 87 18.44 -9.26 -4.36
CA LEU A 87 18.65 -7.84 -4.09
C LEU A 87 20.10 -7.58 -3.70
N SER A 88 20.80 -6.74 -4.45
CA SER A 88 22.12 -6.24 -4.08
C SER A 88 21.99 -4.96 -3.26
N GLY A 89 22.20 -5.05 -1.95
CA GLY A 89 22.24 -3.90 -1.03
C GLY A 89 21.00 -3.73 -0.14
N PRO A 90 21.01 -2.72 0.76
CA PRO A 90 19.87 -2.40 1.60
C PRO A 90 18.76 -1.79 0.73
N VAL A 91 17.59 -2.42 0.73
CA VAL A 91 16.41 -1.91 0.04
C VAL A 91 15.38 -1.55 1.10
N ASP A 92 14.82 -0.34 1.04
CA ASP A 92 13.72 0.04 1.94
C ASP A 92 12.42 -0.58 1.42
N PHE A 93 11.77 -1.39 2.27
CA PHE A 93 10.50 -2.02 1.95
C PHE A 93 9.40 -1.01 1.60
N ALA A 94 9.34 0.14 2.28
CA ALA A 94 8.32 1.15 2.01
C ALA A 94 8.46 1.67 0.57
N ASN A 95 9.69 2.01 0.15
CA ASN A 95 9.98 2.46 -1.20
C ASN A 95 9.72 1.36 -2.23
N PHE A 96 10.11 0.12 -1.94
CA PHE A 96 9.83 -1.04 -2.81
C PHE A 96 8.32 -1.23 -3.02
N ALA A 97 7.54 -1.26 -1.94
CA ALA A 97 6.10 -1.46 -2.01
C ALA A 97 5.38 -0.31 -2.71
N LEU A 98 5.78 0.94 -2.45
CA LEU A 98 5.20 2.11 -3.12
C LEU A 98 5.49 2.10 -4.62
N LEU A 99 6.71 1.76 -5.04
CA LEU A 99 7.08 1.64 -6.45
C LEU A 99 6.32 0.52 -7.15
N TRP A 100 6.16 -0.62 -6.46
CA TRP A 100 5.38 -1.74 -6.96
C TRP A 100 3.93 -1.37 -7.24
N LEU A 101 3.34 -0.54 -6.38
CA LEU A 101 1.94 -0.16 -6.47
C LEU A 101 1.65 0.81 -7.63
N ILE A 102 2.67 1.45 -8.24
CA ILE A 102 2.48 2.45 -9.31
C ILE A 102 1.84 1.83 -10.57
N PRO A 103 2.39 0.75 -11.17
CA PRO A 103 1.75 0.13 -12.34
C PRO A 103 0.36 -0.41 -12.01
N GLY A 104 0.18 -0.96 -10.81
CA GLY A 104 -1.12 -1.44 -10.32
C GLY A 104 -2.15 -0.32 -10.25
N ALA A 105 -1.78 0.83 -9.68
CA ALA A 105 -2.62 2.02 -9.62
C ALA A 105 -3.00 2.53 -11.02
N ALA A 106 -2.05 2.56 -11.96
CA ALA A 106 -2.29 3.03 -13.32
C ALA A 106 -3.32 2.16 -14.06
N ILE A 107 -3.17 0.84 -14.02
CA ILE A 107 -4.11 -0.09 -14.67
C ILE A 107 -5.48 -0.04 -14.00
N ARG A 108 -5.51 -0.04 -12.66
CA ARG A 108 -6.76 0.06 -11.90
C ARG A 108 -7.47 1.38 -12.16
N ALA A 109 -6.75 2.49 -12.30
CA ALA A 109 -7.33 3.79 -12.64
C ALA A 109 -8.07 3.78 -13.98
N VAL A 110 -7.57 3.07 -15.00
CA VAL A 110 -8.30 2.88 -16.27
C VAL A 110 -9.62 2.15 -16.00
N SER A 111 -9.57 1.02 -15.31
CA SER A 111 -10.76 0.20 -15.01
C SER A 111 -11.80 0.91 -14.13
N TRP A 112 -11.36 1.63 -13.11
CA TRP A 112 -12.24 2.33 -12.16
C TRP A 112 -12.80 3.62 -12.74
N SER A 113 -12.06 4.28 -13.64
CA SER A 113 -12.59 5.44 -14.36
C SER A 113 -13.75 5.09 -15.28
N ALA A 114 -13.76 3.90 -15.87
CA ALA A 114 -14.89 3.42 -16.67
C ALA A 114 -16.15 3.16 -15.81
N GLY A 115 -15.98 2.87 -14.51
CA GLY A 115 -17.07 2.64 -13.56
C GLY A 115 -17.61 3.90 -12.87
N ASN A 116 -17.05 5.09 -13.14
CA ASN A 116 -17.44 6.37 -12.52
C ASN A 116 -17.47 6.38 -10.98
N ASP A 117 -16.65 5.57 -10.31
CA ASP A 117 -16.57 5.59 -8.85
C ASP A 117 -15.31 6.38 -8.39
N PRO A 118 -15.45 7.68 -8.07
CA PRO A 118 -14.32 8.52 -7.66
C PRO A 118 -13.74 8.08 -6.32
N THR A 119 -14.50 7.34 -5.49
CA THR A 119 -13.99 6.85 -4.22
C THR A 119 -12.84 5.89 -4.44
N LEU A 120 -12.94 4.98 -5.42
CA LEU A 120 -11.87 4.03 -5.75
C LEU A 120 -10.58 4.72 -6.24
N LEU A 121 -10.71 5.82 -6.99
CA LEU A 121 -9.57 6.52 -7.59
C LEU A 121 -8.70 7.27 -6.58
N VAL A 122 -9.26 7.64 -5.42
CA VAL A 122 -8.57 8.41 -4.37
C VAL A 122 -8.34 7.56 -3.12
N LEU A 123 -9.38 6.87 -2.66
CA LEU A 123 -9.36 6.13 -1.41
C LEU A 123 -8.45 4.90 -1.46
N ALA A 124 -8.50 4.10 -2.54
CA ALA A 124 -7.71 2.87 -2.62
C ALA A 124 -6.20 3.15 -2.63
N PRO A 125 -5.66 4.09 -3.45
CA PRO A 125 -4.26 4.48 -3.37
C PRO A 125 -3.85 4.99 -1.99
N LEU A 126 -4.68 5.83 -1.35
CA LEU A 126 -4.44 6.32 0.01
C LEU A 126 -4.31 5.18 1.02
N LEU A 127 -5.24 4.22 0.99
CA LEU A 127 -5.21 3.05 1.85
C LEU A 127 -4.02 2.12 1.55
N TRP A 128 -3.61 1.98 0.28
CA TRP A 128 -2.40 1.25 -0.07
C TRP A 128 -1.14 1.90 0.49
N THR A 129 -1.03 3.24 0.41
CA THR A 129 0.11 3.97 1.00
C THR A 129 0.14 3.81 2.52
N ALA A 130 -1.01 3.88 3.18
CA ALA A 130 -1.13 3.67 4.62
C ALA A 130 -0.66 2.25 5.02
N ILE A 131 -1.02 1.22 4.24
CA ILE A 131 -0.57 -0.15 4.45
C ILE A 131 0.94 -0.29 4.20
N ALA A 132 1.43 0.15 3.04
CA ALA A 132 2.84 0.00 2.66
C ALA A 132 3.79 0.65 3.68
N VAL A 133 3.48 1.89 4.08
CA VAL A 133 4.29 2.63 5.07
C VAL A 133 4.06 2.08 6.48
N GLY A 134 2.82 1.79 6.86
CA GLY A 134 2.50 1.30 8.20
C GLY A 134 3.10 -0.07 8.50
N VAL A 135 3.04 -1.00 7.54
CA VAL A 135 3.70 -2.31 7.67
C VAL A 135 5.22 -2.15 7.80
N SER A 136 5.84 -1.29 6.97
CA SER A 136 7.28 -1.00 7.09
C SER A 136 7.64 -0.44 8.46
N PHE A 137 6.83 0.49 8.99
CA PHE A 137 7.01 1.07 10.32
C PHE A 137 7.02 0.01 11.42
N PHE A 138 6.04 -0.90 11.44
CA PHE A 138 5.98 -1.95 12.46
C PHE A 138 7.10 -3.00 12.31
N ILE A 139 7.52 -3.31 11.08
CA ILE A 139 8.68 -4.18 10.83
C ILE A 139 9.94 -3.53 11.40
N ASN A 140 10.17 -2.24 11.13
CA ASN A 140 11.34 -1.52 11.66
C ASN A 140 11.30 -1.41 13.19
N LEU A 141 10.12 -1.21 13.77
CA LEU A 141 9.94 -1.19 15.23
C LEU A 141 10.26 -2.56 15.86
N PHE A 142 9.82 -3.64 15.21
CA PHE A 142 10.14 -5.02 15.59
C PHE A 142 11.65 -5.29 15.54
N LEU A 143 12.33 -4.86 14.48
CA LEU A 143 13.78 -5.03 14.33
C LEU A 143 14.58 -4.20 15.36
N ARG A 144 14.10 -3.00 15.70
CA ARG A 144 14.77 -2.09 16.64
C ARG A 144 14.62 -2.53 18.10
N PHE A 145 13.47 -3.10 18.46
CA PHE A 145 13.16 -3.51 19.83
C PHE A 145 12.79 -4.99 19.88
N PHE A 146 13.82 -5.84 19.90
CA PHE A 146 13.67 -7.30 19.98
C PHE A 146 13.28 -7.77 21.39
N ARG A 147 12.13 -7.30 21.88
CA ARG A 147 11.56 -7.66 23.19
C ARG A 147 10.15 -8.20 22.98
N TRP A 148 9.84 -9.36 23.57
CA TRP A 148 8.59 -10.10 23.36
C TRP A 148 7.32 -9.25 23.55
N TYR A 149 7.33 -8.31 24.50
CA TYR A 149 6.23 -7.41 24.78
C TYR A 149 6.03 -6.31 23.72
N VAL A 150 6.99 -6.10 22.81
CA VAL A 150 6.87 -5.25 21.62
C VAL A 150 6.52 -6.09 20.38
N ILE A 151 7.02 -7.33 20.32
CA ILE A 151 6.81 -8.25 19.20
C ILE A 151 5.32 -8.59 19.02
N ALA A 152 4.65 -9.02 20.09
CA ALA A 152 3.24 -9.41 20.04
C ALA A 152 2.32 -8.27 19.55
N PRO A 153 2.39 -7.02 20.08
CA PRO A 153 1.58 -5.94 19.56
C PRO A 153 1.95 -5.54 18.12
N CYS A 154 3.24 -5.50 17.76
CA CYS A 154 3.63 -5.17 16.37
C CYS A 154 3.08 -6.17 15.36
N GLY A 155 3.16 -7.48 15.65
CA GLY A 155 2.59 -8.51 14.79
C GLY A 155 1.07 -8.37 14.65
N LEU A 156 0.36 -8.09 15.75
CA LEU A 156 -1.08 -7.82 15.71
C LEU A 156 -1.41 -6.60 14.87
N PHE A 157 -0.66 -5.50 14.98
CA PHE A 157 -0.89 -4.30 14.18
C PHE A 157 -0.60 -4.52 12.69
N ILE A 158 0.44 -5.27 12.33
CA ILE A 158 0.73 -5.63 10.93
C ILE A 158 -0.45 -6.43 10.33
N LEU A 159 -1.03 -7.34 11.09
CA LEU A 159 -2.19 -8.13 10.65
C LEU A 159 -3.47 -7.30 10.64
N ALA A 160 -3.69 -6.42 11.62
CA ALA A 160 -4.92 -5.64 11.76
C ALA A 160 -5.03 -4.51 10.73
N LEU A 161 -3.92 -3.90 10.33
CA LEU A 161 -3.90 -2.71 9.48
C LEU A 161 -4.53 -2.93 8.09
N PRO A 162 -4.28 -4.05 7.39
CA PRO A 162 -5.00 -4.36 6.16
C PRO A 162 -6.51 -4.55 6.38
N PHE A 163 -6.93 -5.14 7.51
CA PHE A 163 -8.34 -5.27 7.83
C PHE A 163 -9.00 -3.93 8.15
N THR A 164 -8.33 -3.01 8.83
CA THR A 164 -8.88 -1.67 9.08
C THR A 164 -9.00 -0.88 7.77
N ALA A 165 -8.02 -0.99 6.87
CA ALA A 165 -8.08 -0.39 5.54
C ALA A 165 -9.22 -0.97 4.69
N ALA A 166 -9.36 -2.31 4.63
CA ALA A 166 -10.48 -2.96 3.93
C ALA A 166 -11.84 -2.56 4.52
N THR A 167 -11.94 -2.44 5.84
CA THR A 167 -13.16 -2.02 6.55
C THR A 167 -13.50 -0.56 6.26
N SER A 168 -12.51 0.33 6.17
CA SER A 168 -12.71 1.72 5.76
C SER A 168 -13.36 1.80 4.38
N TRP A 169 -12.79 1.10 3.39
CA TRP A 169 -13.36 1.07 2.05
C TRP A 169 -14.74 0.45 1.97
N TRP A 170 -14.97 -0.64 2.70
CA TRP A 170 -16.29 -1.26 2.77
C TRP A 170 -17.34 -0.31 3.35
N ALA A 171 -16.98 0.45 4.39
CA ALA A 171 -17.87 1.43 5.00
C ALA A 171 -18.20 2.60 4.05
N PHE A 172 -17.20 3.13 3.32
CA PHE A 172 -17.45 4.12 2.27
C PHE A 172 -18.34 3.58 1.14
N SER A 173 -18.08 2.35 0.69
CA SER A 173 -18.88 1.67 -0.34
C SER A 173 -20.31 1.34 0.12
N SER A 174 -20.53 1.30 1.43
CA SER A 174 -21.84 1.09 2.05
C SER A 174 -22.51 2.41 2.46
N GLN A 175 -21.94 3.57 2.07
CA GLN A 175 -22.40 4.92 2.42
C GLN A 175 -22.41 5.23 3.92
N ILE A 176 -21.64 4.47 4.72
CA ILE A 176 -21.48 4.68 6.16
C ILE A 176 -20.24 5.54 6.40
N PHE A 177 -20.32 6.82 6.02
CA PHE A 177 -19.17 7.73 5.97
C PHE A 177 -18.45 7.92 7.31
N SER A 178 -19.18 8.01 8.42
CA SER A 178 -18.59 8.19 9.76
C SER A 178 -17.66 7.04 10.15
N TYR A 179 -18.10 5.80 9.94
CA TYR A 179 -17.29 4.61 10.15
C TYR A 179 -16.13 4.53 9.15
N GLY A 180 -16.37 4.88 7.88
CA GLY A 180 -15.33 4.94 6.85
C GLY A 180 -14.18 5.86 7.23
N MET A 181 -14.51 7.08 7.69
CA MET A 181 -13.53 8.07 8.16
C MET A 181 -12.79 7.61 9.41
N LEU A 182 -13.48 7.02 10.38
CA LEU A 182 -12.86 6.51 11.60
C LEU A 182 -11.79 5.45 11.29
N PHE A 183 -12.13 4.45 10.48
CA PHE A 183 -11.18 3.41 10.09
C PHE A 183 -10.07 3.93 9.17
N LEU A 184 -10.37 4.93 8.34
CA LEU A 184 -9.36 5.63 7.56
C LEU A 184 -8.33 6.27 8.50
N PHE A 185 -8.74 7.11 9.44
CA PHE A 185 -7.81 7.74 10.38
C PHE A 185 -6.99 6.72 11.15
N ILE A 186 -7.60 5.64 11.64
CA ILE A 186 -6.88 4.56 12.33
C ILE A 186 -5.80 3.95 11.43
N SER A 187 -6.11 3.67 10.17
CA SER A 187 -5.14 3.12 9.21
C SER A 187 -3.98 4.08 8.90
N PHE A 188 -4.21 5.39 9.01
CA PHE A 188 -3.20 6.42 8.78
C PHE A 188 -2.29 6.70 9.99
N ILE A 189 -2.65 6.29 11.21
CA ILE A 189 -1.85 6.54 12.42
C ILE A 189 -0.37 6.14 12.24
N PRO A 190 -0.04 4.93 11.77
CA PRO A 190 1.36 4.51 11.64
C PRO A 190 2.12 5.36 10.62
N LEU A 191 1.46 5.76 9.53
CA LEU A 191 2.04 6.66 8.52
C LEU A 191 2.34 8.03 9.12
N ILE A 192 1.38 8.63 9.82
CA ILE A 192 1.54 9.94 10.49
C ILE A 192 2.69 9.89 11.49
N VAL A 193 2.73 8.86 12.35
CA VAL A 193 3.78 8.68 13.34
C VAL A 193 5.15 8.52 12.68
N SER A 194 5.24 7.73 11.60
CA SER A 194 6.50 7.54 10.87
C SER A 194 7.02 8.86 10.27
N MET A 195 6.14 9.67 9.69
CA MET A 195 6.49 10.99 9.15
C MET A 195 6.96 11.94 10.25
N VAL A 196 6.24 12.02 11.38
CA VAL A 196 6.63 12.88 12.51
C VAL A 196 8.01 12.51 13.05
N LEU A 197 8.28 11.21 13.24
CA LEU A 197 9.58 10.74 13.73
C LEU A 197 10.71 11.08 12.75
N SER A 198 10.50 10.87 11.45
CA SER A 198 11.50 11.21 10.43
C SER A 198 11.83 12.72 10.39
N LEU A 199 10.85 13.58 10.63
CA LEU A 199 11.04 15.03 10.68
C LEU A 199 11.79 15.49 11.94
N VAL A 200 11.62 14.78 13.06
CA VAL A 200 12.34 15.08 14.31
C VAL A 200 13.79 14.66 14.21
N ASP A 201 14.08 13.49 13.61
CA ASP A 201 15.45 13.01 13.42
C ASP A 201 16.25 13.90 12.45
N LEU A 202 15.61 14.51 11.45
CA LEU A 202 16.25 15.48 10.54
C LEU A 202 16.65 16.82 11.20
N ARG A 203 16.15 17.13 12.40
CA ARG A 203 16.49 18.35 13.15
C ARG A 203 17.62 18.16 14.16
N ARG A 204 18.10 16.93 14.37
CA ARG A 204 19.23 16.60 15.25
C ARG A 204 20.50 16.40 14.43
#